data_AF-A0A0D2K6D8-F1
#
_entry.id   AF-A0A0D2K6D8-F1
#
_cell.length_a   1.000
_cell.length_b   1.000
_cell.length_c   1.000
_cell.angle_alpha   90.00
_cell.angle_beta   90.00
_cell.angle_gamma   90.00
#
_symmetry.space_group_name_H-M   'P 1'
#
loop_
_entity.id
_entity.type
_entity.pdbx_description
1 polymer ?
#
loop_
_entity_poly.entity_id
_entity_poly.type
_entity_poly.pdbx_seq_one_letter_code
_entity_poly.pdbx_strand_id
1 'polypeptide(L)'
;MDGGGPPTALSHRFTLELEFVLCLSNPLYLQYLALNFPHLLNKPATSQNPTEADNSDAARFARYLKYLYNYWRTPEYAKYLTHPGATLRNLELLQQEQFRKDIIRPDVIAKLFETDVAQQDAPDVTDEKDPSTQQVSGDAGH
;
A
#
# COMPACT_ATOMS: atom_id res chain seq x y z
N MET A 1 -32.00 -16.32 -15.09
CA MET A 1 -32.05 -16.71 -13.66
C MET A 1 -30.60 -16.85 -13.23
N ASP A 2 -29.92 -15.73 -13.01
CA ASP A 2 -28.52 -15.73 -12.60
C ASP A 2 -28.46 -16.22 -11.15
N GLY A 3 -27.88 -17.40 -10.97
CA GLY A 3 -27.72 -18.06 -9.68
C GLY A 3 -26.72 -17.32 -8.82
N GLY A 4 -27.19 -16.26 -8.15
CA GLY A 4 -26.48 -15.56 -7.08
C GLY A 4 -26.38 -16.45 -5.84
N GLY A 5 -25.48 -17.44 -5.90
CA GLY A 5 -24.99 -18.09 -4.68
C GLY A 5 -24.35 -17.05 -3.77
N PRO A 6 -24.39 -17.23 -2.44
CA PRO A 6 -23.77 -16.30 -1.52
C PRO A 6 -22.29 -16.14 -1.90
N PRO A 7 -21.75 -14.91 -1.90
CA PRO A 7 -20.35 -14.68 -2.24
C PRO A 7 -19.49 -15.60 -1.38
N THR A 8 -18.56 -16.30 -2.01
CA THR A 8 -17.63 -17.20 -1.32
C THR A 8 -16.97 -16.44 -0.19
N ALA A 9 -17.14 -16.92 1.04
CA ALA A 9 -16.55 -16.30 2.21
C ALA A 9 -15.03 -16.23 2.03
N LEU A 10 -14.47 -15.03 2.18
CA LEU A 10 -13.03 -14.83 2.15
C LEU A 10 -12.38 -15.60 3.31
N SER A 11 -11.18 -16.14 3.09
CA SER A 11 -10.49 -16.89 4.14
C SER A 11 -10.22 -16.00 5.37
N HIS A 12 -10.31 -16.57 6.57
CA HIS A 12 -10.09 -15.82 7.81
C HIS A 12 -8.73 -15.09 7.84
N ARG A 13 -7.68 -15.75 7.35
CA ARG A 13 -6.34 -15.15 7.23
C ARG A 13 -6.35 -13.94 6.29
N PHE A 14 -6.99 -14.05 5.14
CA PHE A 14 -7.11 -12.96 4.18
C PHE A 14 -7.80 -11.75 4.79
N THR A 15 -8.91 -11.97 5.51
CA THR A 15 -9.65 -10.89 6.17
C THR A 15 -8.79 -10.15 7.19
N LEU A 16 -8.06 -10.88 8.04
CA LEU A 16 -7.16 -10.27 9.03
C LEU A 16 -6.02 -9.48 8.38
N GLU A 17 -5.41 -10.04 7.33
CA GLU A 17 -4.35 -9.35 6.58
C GLU A 17 -4.88 -8.09 5.89
N LEU A 18 -6.08 -8.15 5.32
CA LEU A 18 -6.74 -7.01 4.69
C LEU A 18 -7.03 -5.90 5.70
N GLU A 19 -7.71 -6.21 6.80
CA GLU A 19 -8.03 -5.23 7.85
C GLU A 19 -6.76 -4.58 8.39
N PHE A 20 -5.72 -5.37 8.64
CA PHE A 20 -4.44 -4.85 9.08
C PHE A 20 -3.82 -3.90 8.05
N VAL A 21 -3.79 -4.29 6.77
CA VAL A 21 -3.22 -3.47 5.69
C VAL A 21 -4.02 -2.19 5.47
N LEU A 22 -5.34 -2.24 5.59
CA LEU A 22 -6.19 -1.05 5.54
C LEU A 22 -5.88 -0.08 6.69
N CYS A 23 -5.58 -0.58 7.89
CA CYS A 23 -5.13 0.28 9.00
C CYS A 23 -3.79 0.98 8.70
N LEU A 24 -2.88 0.35 7.93
CA LEU A 24 -1.61 0.97 7.54
C LEU A 24 -1.76 2.13 6.56
N SER A 25 -2.93 2.28 5.92
CA SER A 25 -3.22 3.48 5.11
C SER A 25 -3.35 4.75 5.96
N ASN A 26 -3.68 4.63 7.25
CA ASN A 26 -3.87 5.77 8.14
C ASN A 26 -2.54 6.18 8.81
N PRO A 27 -2.01 7.39 8.54
CA PRO A 27 -0.77 7.88 9.15
C PRO A 27 -0.76 7.86 10.68
N LEU A 28 -1.91 8.10 11.34
CA LEU A 28 -2.01 8.09 12.81
C LEU A 28 -1.85 6.69 13.39
N TYR A 29 -2.30 5.66 12.66
CA TYR A 29 -2.11 4.28 13.10
C TYR A 29 -0.62 3.89 13.04
N LEU A 30 0.09 4.37 12.01
CA LEU A 30 1.53 4.15 11.92
C LEU A 30 2.29 4.86 13.05
N GLN A 31 1.90 6.09 13.40
CA GLN A 31 2.43 6.79 14.57
C GLN A 31 2.15 6.02 15.86
N TYR A 32 0.94 5.51 16.03
CA TYR A 32 0.57 4.66 17.16
C TYR A 32 1.46 3.42 17.27
N LEU A 33 1.75 2.74 16.15
CA LEU A 33 2.67 1.61 16.14
C LEU A 33 4.08 2.00 16.60
N ALA A 34 4.59 3.15 16.16
CA ALA A 34 5.92 3.61 16.55
C ALA A 34 6.03 4.00 18.03
N LEU A 35 4.97 4.60 18.58
CA LEU A 35 4.92 5.00 19.98
C LEU A 35 4.78 3.80 20.93
N ASN A 36 3.89 2.85 20.60
CA ASN A 36 3.52 1.77 21.52
C ASN A 36 4.34 0.49 21.30
N PHE A 37 4.86 0.28 20.08
CA PHE A 37 5.60 -0.92 19.72
C PHE A 37 6.96 -0.60 19.06
N PRO A 38 7.83 0.20 19.71
CA PRO A 38 9.12 0.58 19.11
C PRO A 38 10.04 -0.63 18.87
N HIS A 39 9.95 -1.68 19.68
CA HIS A 39 10.68 -2.95 19.53
C HIS A 39 10.21 -3.80 18.33
N LEU A 40 9.00 -3.53 17.83
CA LEU A 40 8.42 -4.19 16.66
C LEU A 40 8.85 -3.50 15.36
N LEU A 41 9.02 -2.18 15.39
CA LEU A 41 9.48 -1.43 14.23
C LEU A 41 11.00 -1.37 14.12
N ASN A 42 11.72 -1.21 15.24
CA ASN A 42 13.16 -0.96 15.24
C ASN A 42 13.92 -2.11 15.90
N LYS A 43 15.06 -2.47 15.32
CA LYS A 43 15.94 -3.51 15.88
C LYS A 43 16.49 -3.03 17.24
N PRO A 44 16.60 -3.91 18.25
CA PRO A 44 17.20 -3.53 19.53
C PRO A 44 18.68 -3.18 19.33
N ALA A 45 19.10 -2.04 19.90
CA ALA A 45 20.48 -1.54 19.78
C ALA A 45 21.53 -2.45 20.46
N THR A 46 21.09 -3.34 21.35
CA THR A 46 21.96 -4.15 22.23
C THR A 46 22.41 -5.47 21.61
N SER A 47 21.88 -5.88 20.45
CA SER A 47 22.26 -7.16 19.83
C SER A 47 23.66 -7.08 19.21
N GLN A 48 24.68 -7.43 20.00
CA GLN A 48 26.05 -7.62 19.51
C GLN A 48 26.19 -8.87 18.62
N ASN A 49 25.24 -9.82 18.71
CA ASN A 49 25.26 -11.04 17.93
C ASN A 49 24.36 -10.91 16.66
N PRO A 50 24.93 -11.03 15.44
CA PRO A 50 24.19 -10.94 14.18
C PRO A 50 23.04 -11.96 14.06
N THR A 51 23.21 -13.18 14.61
CA THR A 51 22.21 -14.24 14.48
C THR A 51 20.95 -13.96 15.30
N GLU A 52 21.10 -13.31 16.46
CA GLU A 52 19.99 -12.90 17.32
C GLU A 52 19.23 -11.72 16.71
N ALA A 53 19.94 -10.79 16.05
CA ALA A 53 19.33 -9.64 15.39
C ALA A 53 18.40 -10.07 14.24
N ASP A 54 18.74 -11.14 13.52
CA ASP A 54 17.94 -11.67 12.42
C ASP A 54 16.66 -12.38 12.87
N ASN A 55 16.62 -12.87 14.10
CA ASN A 55 15.45 -13.52 14.69
C ASN A 55 14.65 -12.61 15.63
N SER A 56 14.98 -11.32 15.69
CA SER A 56 14.22 -10.34 16.48
C SER A 56 12.80 -10.12 15.94
N ASP A 57 11.89 -9.66 16.80
CA ASP A 57 10.52 -9.33 16.40
C ASP A 57 10.49 -8.24 15.33
N ALA A 58 11.37 -7.23 15.42
CA ALA A 58 11.54 -6.23 14.38
C ALA A 58 11.93 -6.82 13.02
N ALA A 59 12.82 -7.83 13.01
CA ALA A 59 13.21 -8.50 11.78
C ALA A 59 12.08 -9.37 11.21
N ARG A 60 11.33 -10.07 12.06
CA ARG A 60 10.14 -10.85 11.64
C ARG A 60 9.05 -9.94 11.08
N PHE A 61 8.78 -8.82 11.76
CA PHE A 61 7.78 -7.85 11.34
C PHE A 61 8.17 -7.17 10.02
N ALA A 62 9.44 -6.78 9.84
CA ALA A 62 9.91 -6.24 8.56
C ALA A 62 9.71 -7.22 7.40
N ARG A 63 10.00 -8.52 7.60
CA ARG A 63 9.74 -9.56 6.60
C ARG A 63 8.23 -9.70 6.31
N TYR A 64 7.40 -9.60 7.34
CA TYR A 64 5.95 -9.64 7.18
C TYR A 64 5.41 -8.44 6.40
N LEU A 65 5.87 -7.23 6.70
CA LEU A 65 5.52 -6.03 5.92
C LEU A 65 5.97 -6.14 4.45
N LYS A 66 7.16 -6.72 4.20
CA LYS A 66 7.64 -6.98 2.84
C LYS A 66 6.74 -7.97 2.10
N TYR A 67 6.29 -9.02 2.79
CA TYR A 67 5.31 -9.95 2.26
C TYR A 67 4.00 -9.23 1.89
N LEU A 68 3.47 -8.39 2.80
CA LEU A 68 2.25 -7.63 2.54
C LEU A 68 2.41 -6.68 1.35
N TYR A 69 3.50 -5.93 1.26
CA TYR A 69 3.78 -5.06 0.11
C TYR A 69 3.76 -5.82 -1.22
N ASN A 70 4.45 -6.97 -1.29
CA ASN A 70 4.53 -7.77 -2.50
C ASN A 70 3.20 -8.45 -2.86
N TYR A 71 2.43 -8.85 -1.85
CA TYR A 71 1.14 -9.49 -2.04
C TYR A 71 0.11 -8.48 -2.51
N TRP A 72 -0.11 -7.40 -1.76
CA TRP A 72 -1.18 -6.42 -2.03
C TRP A 72 -0.93 -5.50 -3.22
N ARG A 73 0.29 -5.42 -3.75
CA ARG A 73 0.58 -4.68 -4.99
C ARG A 73 0.14 -5.40 -6.27
N THR A 74 -0.19 -6.70 -6.22
CA THR A 74 -0.64 -7.41 -7.41
C THR A 74 -2.07 -6.98 -7.75
N PRO A 75 -2.42 -6.88 -9.05
CA PRO A 75 -3.76 -6.43 -9.46
C PRO A 75 -4.89 -7.33 -8.95
N GLU A 76 -4.60 -8.62 -8.70
CA GLU A 76 -5.56 -9.57 -8.13
C GLU A 76 -6.04 -9.17 -6.73
N TYR A 77 -5.14 -8.62 -5.89
CA TYR A 77 -5.42 -8.27 -4.50
C TYR A 77 -5.60 -6.76 -4.28
N ALA A 78 -4.96 -5.92 -5.09
CA ALA A 78 -5.03 -4.46 -4.96
C ALA A 78 -6.47 -3.92 -5.05
N LYS A 79 -7.36 -4.60 -5.77
CA LYS A 79 -8.78 -4.25 -5.92
C LYS A 79 -9.57 -4.23 -4.60
N TYR A 80 -9.06 -4.86 -3.55
CA TYR A 80 -9.69 -4.86 -2.22
C TYR A 80 -9.23 -3.69 -1.34
N LEU A 81 -8.22 -2.93 -1.76
CA LEU A 81 -7.72 -1.78 -1.02
C LEU A 81 -8.61 -0.56 -1.29
N THR A 82 -9.03 0.12 -0.22
CA THR A 82 -9.81 1.36 -0.33
C THR A 82 -8.95 2.54 -0.79
N HIS A 83 -7.69 2.57 -0.37
CA HIS A 83 -6.71 3.60 -0.74
C HIS A 83 -5.40 2.93 -1.21
N PRO A 84 -5.36 2.37 -2.43
CA PRO A 84 -4.20 1.60 -2.91
C PRO A 84 -2.91 2.41 -2.87
N GLY A 85 -2.95 3.68 -3.29
CA GLY A 85 -1.78 4.58 -3.29
C GLY A 85 -1.19 4.78 -1.90
N ALA A 86 -1.99 5.28 -0.95
CA ALA A 86 -1.57 5.52 0.43
C ALA A 86 -1.06 4.24 1.10
N THR A 87 -1.81 3.14 0.94
CA THR A 87 -1.47 1.84 1.55
C THR A 87 -0.12 1.31 1.06
N LEU A 88 0.07 1.25 -0.26
CA LEU A 88 1.29 0.72 -0.85
C LEU A 88 2.49 1.64 -0.58
N ARG A 89 2.29 2.96 -0.62
CA ARG A 89 3.32 3.94 -0.25
C ARG A 89 3.76 3.76 1.19
N ASN A 90 2.81 3.66 2.13
CA ASN A 90 3.14 3.50 3.54
C ASN A 90 3.85 2.17 3.80
N LEU A 91 3.43 1.08 3.15
CA LEU A 91 4.12 -0.21 3.22
C LEU A 91 5.56 -0.15 2.69
N GLU A 92 5.80 0.61 1.63
CA GLU A 92 7.13 0.85 1.06
C GLU A 92 8.00 1.70 2.01
N LEU A 93 7.45 2.80 2.54
CA LEU A 93 8.13 3.67 3.51
C LEU A 93 8.49 2.90 4.79
N LEU A 94 7.63 2.01 5.27
CA LEU A 94 7.90 1.17 6.44
C LEU A 94 9.08 0.19 6.24
N GLN A 95 9.51 -0.09 5.01
CA GLN A 95 10.75 -0.84 4.76
C GLN A 95 12.00 -0.01 5.10
N GLN A 96 11.89 1.31 5.11
CA GLN A 96 12.99 2.22 5.38
C GLN A 96 13.17 2.37 6.89
N GLU A 97 14.35 1.99 7.40
CA GLU A 97 14.65 2.09 8.83
C GLU A 97 14.56 3.53 9.34
N GLN A 98 15.00 4.50 8.54
CA GLN A 98 14.95 5.90 8.91
C GLN A 98 13.50 6.38 9.11
N PHE A 99 12.60 6.02 8.19
CA PHE A 99 11.19 6.36 8.30
C PHE A 99 10.54 5.78 9.57
N ARG A 100 10.84 4.52 9.92
CA ARG A 100 10.33 3.88 11.14
C ARG A 100 10.75 4.62 12.42
N LYS A 101 11.89 5.29 12.41
CA LYS A 101 12.36 6.13 13.52
C LYS A 101 11.69 7.50 13.50
N ASP A 102 11.49 8.07 12.32
CA ASP A 102 11.01 9.44 12.16
C ASP A 102 9.49 9.58 12.25
N ILE A 103 8.72 8.50 12.05
CA ILE A 103 7.25 8.53 12.03
C ILE A 103 6.59 8.95 13.36
N ILE A 104 7.35 8.90 14.46
CA ILE A 104 6.92 9.46 15.74
C ILE A 104 6.74 10.99 15.68
N ARG A 105 7.42 11.65 14.74
CA ARG A 105 7.46 13.11 14.68
C ARG A 105 6.20 13.67 14.00
N PRO A 106 5.57 14.72 14.56
CA PRO A 106 4.35 15.31 13.99
C PRO A 106 4.52 15.85 12.56
N ASP A 107 5.70 16.38 12.22
CA ASP A 107 5.99 16.93 10.88
C ASP A 107 6.00 15.84 9.80
N VAL A 108 6.43 14.63 10.15
CA VAL A 108 6.40 13.48 9.23
C VAL A 108 4.96 13.05 8.97
N ILE A 109 4.12 13.01 10.02
CA ILE A 109 2.71 12.67 9.89
C ILE A 109 1.94 13.70 9.06
N ALA A 110 2.19 15.00 9.27
CA ALA A 110 1.58 16.06 8.47
C ALA A 110 1.90 15.88 6.97
N LYS A 111 3.16 15.59 6.63
CA LYS A 111 3.56 15.31 5.24
C LYS A 111 2.86 14.09 4.64
N LEU A 112 2.65 13.04 5.42
CA LEU A 112 1.93 11.85 4.94
C LEU A 112 0.50 12.20 4.53
N PHE A 113 -0.20 12.99 5.36
CA PHE A 113 -1.55 13.47 5.06
C PHE A 113 -1.58 14.38 3.82
N GLU A 114 -0.65 15.34 3.71
CA GLU A 114 -0.56 16.21 2.54
C GLU A 114 -0.36 15.41 1.24
N THR A 115 0.49 14.38 1.29
CA THR A 115 0.77 13.51 0.15
C THR A 115 -0.44 12.64 -0.22
N ASP A 116 -1.23 12.20 0.77
CA ASP A 116 -2.45 11.41 0.53
C ASP A 116 -3.52 12.23 -0.21
N VAL A 117 -3.70 13.49 0.16
CA VAL A 117 -4.64 14.40 -0.52
C VAL A 117 -4.19 14.67 -1.96
N ALA A 118 -2.90 14.93 -2.17
CA ALA A 118 -2.36 15.21 -3.51
C ALA A 118 -2.52 14.04 -4.50
N GLN A 119 -2.54 12.78 -4.02
CA GLN A 119 -2.75 11.62 -4.88
C GLN A 119 -4.23 11.35 -5.20
N GLN A 120 -5.17 11.89 -4.42
CA GLN A 120 -6.61 11.79 -4.70
C GLN A 120 -7.06 12.82 -5.75
N ASP A 121 -6.41 13.99 -5.80
CA ASP A 121 -6.74 15.09 -6.71
C ASP A 121 -6.02 15.03 -8.07
N ALA A 122 -5.21 13.99 -8.33
CA ALA A 122 -4.57 13.82 -9.62
C ALA A 122 -5.62 13.48 -10.71
N PRO A 123 -5.83 14.34 -11.72
CA PRO A 123 -6.79 14.06 -12.77
C PRO A 123 -6.33 12.85 -13.59
N ASP A 124 -7.26 11.91 -13.82
CA ASP A 124 -7.10 10.77 -14.72
C ASP A 124 -6.84 11.28 -16.15
N VAL A 125 -5.57 11.34 -16.55
CA VAL A 125 -5.19 11.61 -17.94
C VAL A 125 -5.27 10.29 -18.71
N THR A 126 -6.49 9.83 -18.93
CA THR A 126 -6.82 8.90 -20.01
C THR A 126 -7.62 9.67 -21.06
N ASP A 127 -6.95 10.61 -21.73
CA ASP A 127 -7.45 11.14 -23.01
C ASP A 127 -7.03 10.14 -24.10
N GLU A 128 -7.97 9.28 -24.48
CA GLU A 128 -7.90 8.44 -25.67
C GLU A 128 -7.68 9.34 -26.90
N LYS A 129 -6.44 9.42 -27.38
CA LYS A 129 -6.16 9.92 -28.71
C LYS A 129 -6.02 8.74 -29.66
N ASP A 130 -7.16 8.27 -30.16
CA ASP A 130 -7.25 7.31 -31.26
C ASP A 130 -7.04 8.04 -32.60
N PRO A 131 -6.03 7.71 -33.43
CA PRO A 131 -5.95 8.24 -34.77
C PRO A 131 -5.91 7.08 -35.77
N SER A 132 -7.00 6.33 -35.94
CA SER A 132 -7.12 5.42 -37.09
C SER A 132 -8.57 5.05 -37.40
N THR A 133 -9.22 5.81 -38.28
CA THR A 133 -10.18 5.20 -39.23
C THR A 133 -9.99 5.83 -40.59
N GLN A 134 -9.50 4.99 -41.50
CA GLN A 134 -9.32 5.24 -42.92
C GLN A 134 -10.59 4.79 -43.68
N GLN A 135 -10.78 5.35 -44.89
CA GLN A 135 -11.65 4.90 -46.00
C GLN A 135 -13.14 5.36 -45.95
N VAL A 136 -13.82 5.79 -47.04
CA VAL A 136 -13.57 5.64 -48.49
C VAL A 136 -14.45 6.59 -49.35
N SER A 137 -13.88 7.02 -50.49
CA SER A 137 -14.44 7.32 -51.84
C SER A 137 -15.70 8.17 -52.09
N GLY A 138 -15.62 9.03 -53.12
CA GLY A 138 -16.75 9.72 -53.76
C GLY A 138 -16.33 10.61 -54.94
N ASP A 139 -16.08 9.99 -56.08
CA ASP A 139 -15.96 10.59 -57.42
C ASP A 139 -17.28 11.22 -57.91
N ALA A 140 -17.21 12.40 -58.57
CA ALA A 140 -18.04 12.84 -59.71
C ALA A 140 -17.85 14.35 -59.99
N GLY A 141 -17.64 14.72 -61.25
CA GLY A 141 -17.21 16.06 -61.68
C GLY A 141 -18.30 17.06 -62.08
N HIS A 142 -17.85 18.28 -62.35
CA HIS A 142 -18.20 19.10 -63.52
C HIS A 142 -17.16 20.22 -63.67
#